data_AF-A0A429DZA7-F1
#
_entry.id   AF-A0A429DZA7-F1
#
_cell.length_a   1.000
_cell.length_b   1.000
_cell.length_c   1.000
_cell.angle_alpha   90.00
_cell.angle_beta   90.00
_cell.angle_gamma   90.00
#
_symmetry.space_group_name_H-M   'P 1'
#
loop_
_entity.id
_entity.type
_entity.pdbx_description
1 polymer ?
#
loop_
_entity_poly.entity_id
_entity_poly.type
_entity_poly.pdbx_seq_one_letter_code
_entity_poly.pdbx_strand_id
1 'polypeptide(L)'
;MANGPAALSGYLALRDALTRGELTARERELLALFTAQRNECGYCLAAHTFRGEKMRIPAEELDQAREAESPDPHTRAVLRLADAVMAHRGRVPDERLAEARADGVTDAQVAEVVAHIALNVLSNYFNHVAEPDLDFPEVSR
;
A
#
# COMPACT_ATOMS: atom_id res chain seq x y z
N MET A 1 -1.46 -16.09 -9.54
CA MET A 1 -0.29 -16.74 -8.89
C MET A 1 -0.41 -18.26 -8.73
N ALA A 2 -1.60 -18.88 -8.84
CA ALA A 2 -1.78 -20.33 -8.57
C ALA A 2 -0.89 -21.27 -9.44
N ASN A 3 -0.52 -20.85 -10.65
CA ASN A 3 0.42 -21.58 -11.53
C ASN A 3 1.84 -21.72 -10.94
N GLY A 4 2.19 -20.92 -9.92
CA GLY A 4 3.46 -21.01 -9.19
C GLY A 4 3.21 -21.16 -7.69
N PRO A 5 3.01 -22.40 -7.17
CA PRO A 5 2.61 -22.63 -5.78
C PRO A 5 3.55 -22.02 -4.74
N ALA A 6 4.87 -22.01 -5.00
CA ALA A 6 5.85 -21.40 -4.11
C ALA A 6 5.67 -19.88 -4.00
N ALA A 7 5.43 -19.19 -5.13
CA ALA A 7 5.19 -17.75 -5.15
C ALA A 7 3.87 -17.40 -4.45
N LEU A 8 2.80 -18.15 -4.72
CA LEU A 8 1.51 -17.97 -4.03
C LEU A 8 1.65 -18.19 -2.52
N SER A 9 2.33 -19.24 -2.09
CA SER A 9 2.56 -19.53 -0.68
C SER A 9 3.32 -18.41 0.02
N GLY A 10 4.39 -17.89 -0.59
CA GLY A 10 5.15 -16.76 -0.04
C GLY A 10 4.31 -15.48 0.08
N TYR A 11 3.56 -15.13 -0.97
CA TYR A 11 2.65 -13.98 -0.94
C TYR A 11 1.60 -14.10 0.17
N LEU A 12 0.93 -15.25 0.28
CA LEU A 12 -0.11 -15.48 1.28
C LEU A 12 0.45 -15.46 2.70
N ALA A 13 1.63 -16.04 2.93
CA ALA A 13 2.28 -16.06 4.24
C ALA A 13 2.69 -14.65 4.69
N LEU A 14 3.29 -13.86 3.79
CA LEU A 14 3.66 -12.48 4.08
C LEU A 14 2.41 -11.63 4.37
N ARG A 15 1.38 -11.74 3.53
CA ARG A 15 0.10 -11.04 3.72
C ARG A 15 -0.52 -11.35 5.07
N ASP A 16 -0.56 -12.63 5.45
CA ASP A 16 -1.13 -13.09 6.72
C ASP A 16 -0.34 -12.54 7.92
N ALA A 17 0.99 -12.62 7.87
CA ALA A 17 1.87 -12.08 8.92
C ALA A 17 1.63 -10.58 9.15
N LEU A 18 1.57 -9.80 8.08
CA LEU A 18 1.36 -8.35 8.14
C LEU A 18 -0.05 -7.95 8.63
N THR A 19 -1.01 -8.89 8.71
CA THR A 19 -2.31 -8.57 9.33
C THR A 19 -2.28 -8.47 10.85
N ARG A 20 -1.21 -8.98 11.46
CA ARG A 20 -0.99 -8.95 12.92
C ARG A 20 0.01 -7.87 13.34
N GLY A 21 0.37 -6.97 12.43
CA GLY A 21 1.27 -5.86 12.67
C GLY A 21 0.63 -4.67 13.39
N GLU A 22 1.42 -3.62 13.53
CA GLU A 22 1.06 -2.34 14.16
C GLU A 22 0.22 -1.44 13.24
N LEU A 23 0.35 -1.57 11.92
CA LEU A 23 -0.50 -0.83 10.98
C LEU A 23 -1.96 -1.33 11.02
N THR A 24 -2.88 -0.40 11.24
CA THR A 24 -4.31 -0.69 11.28
C THR A 24 -4.79 -1.23 9.92
N ALA A 25 -5.93 -1.93 9.91
CA ALA A 25 -6.52 -2.39 8.67
C ALA A 25 -6.77 -1.24 7.66
N ARG A 26 -7.13 -0.05 8.16
CA ARG A 26 -7.35 1.15 7.34
C ARG A 26 -6.05 1.63 6.70
N GLU A 27 -4.98 1.78 7.48
CA GLU A 27 -3.68 2.24 6.97
C GLU A 27 -3.10 1.25 5.95
N ARG A 28 -3.23 -0.06 6.21
CA ARG A 28 -2.80 -1.10 5.26
C ARG A 28 -3.56 -1.02 3.93
N GLU A 29 -4.82 -0.62 3.96
CA GLU A 29 -5.61 -0.40 2.74
C GLU A 29 -5.14 0.82 1.95
N LEU A 30 -5.02 1.96 2.63
CA LEU A 30 -4.61 3.21 1.99
C LEU A 30 -3.19 3.11 1.45
N LEU A 31 -2.30 2.42 2.15
CA LEU A 31 -0.94 2.13 1.68
C LEU A 31 -0.93 1.23 0.45
N ALA A 32 -1.83 0.23 0.39
CA ALA A 32 -1.96 -0.63 -0.78
C ALA A 32 -2.52 0.13 -2.00
N LEU A 33 -3.52 0.97 -1.78
CA LEU A 33 -4.08 1.88 -2.79
C LEU A 33 -3.01 2.85 -3.33
N PHE A 34 -2.28 3.51 -2.44
CA PHE A 34 -1.16 4.40 -2.79
C PHE A 34 -0.09 3.66 -3.59
N THR A 35 0.33 2.47 -3.14
CA THR A 35 1.34 1.66 -3.85
C THR A 35 0.83 1.23 -5.23
N ALA A 36 -0.47 0.93 -5.36
CA ALA A 36 -1.12 0.63 -6.65
C ALA A 36 -1.11 1.82 -7.60
N GLN A 37 -1.44 3.02 -7.12
CA GLN A 37 -1.34 4.26 -7.88
C GLN A 37 0.10 4.46 -8.36
N ARG A 38 1.07 4.41 -7.44
CA ARG A 38 2.47 4.73 -7.72
C ARG A 38 3.14 3.76 -8.71
N ASN A 39 2.69 2.51 -8.72
CA ASN A 39 3.12 1.46 -9.64
C ASN A 39 2.25 1.36 -10.90
N GLU A 40 1.24 2.22 -11.07
CA GLU A 40 0.33 2.21 -12.23
C GLU A 40 -0.33 0.83 -12.45
N CYS A 41 -0.69 0.11 -11.38
CA CYS A 41 -1.41 -1.17 -11.48
C CYS A 41 -2.93 -0.93 -11.49
N GLY A 42 -3.55 -0.90 -12.68
CA GLY A 42 -4.99 -0.68 -12.82
C GLY A 42 -5.87 -1.69 -12.07
N TYR A 43 -5.56 -2.99 -12.18
CA TYR A 43 -6.30 -4.03 -11.45
C TYR A 43 -6.20 -3.85 -9.93
N CYS A 44 -5.00 -3.57 -9.43
CA CYS A 44 -4.76 -3.38 -8.01
C CYS A 44 -5.44 -2.10 -7.49
N LEU A 45 -5.36 -1.01 -8.26
CA LEU A 45 -5.98 0.26 -7.93
C LEU A 45 -7.50 0.07 -7.81
N ALA A 46 -8.13 -0.57 -8.79
CA ALA A 46 -9.56 -0.89 -8.76
C ALA A 46 -9.94 -1.78 -7.55
N ALA A 47 -9.15 -2.82 -7.28
CA ALA A 47 -9.37 -3.74 -6.16
C ALA A 47 -9.29 -3.04 -4.80
N HIS A 48 -8.28 -2.18 -4.60
CA HIS A 48 -8.08 -1.47 -3.34
C HIS A 48 -9.06 -0.30 -3.15
N THR A 49 -9.47 0.38 -4.23
CA THR A 49 -10.58 1.35 -4.17
C THR A 49 -11.86 0.66 -3.72
N PHE A 50 -12.25 -0.43 -4.40
CA PHE A 50 -13.45 -1.18 -4.05
C PHE A 50 -13.42 -1.70 -2.61
N ARG A 51 -12.26 -2.20 -2.15
CA ARG A 51 -12.11 -2.69 -0.78
C ARG A 51 -12.17 -1.56 0.24
N GLY A 52 -11.56 -0.41 -0.04
CA GLY A 52 -11.66 0.80 0.77
C GLY A 52 -13.10 1.30 0.93
N GLU A 53 -13.88 1.28 -0.16
CA GLU A 53 -15.32 1.59 -0.13
C GLU A 53 -16.09 0.61 0.77
N LYS A 54 -15.79 -0.70 0.69
CA LYS A 54 -16.39 -1.72 1.59
C LYS A 54 -16.02 -1.50 3.05
N MET A 55 -14.86 -0.91 3.33
CA MET A 55 -14.44 -0.48 4.67
C MET A 55 -15.07 0.84 5.11
N ARG A 56 -15.93 1.45 4.28
CA ARG A 56 -16.54 2.77 4.50
C ARG A 56 -15.52 3.89 4.64
N ILE A 57 -14.39 3.78 3.94
CA ILE A 57 -13.46 4.91 3.77
C ILE A 57 -14.14 5.91 2.81
N PRO A 58 -14.22 7.20 3.15
CA PRO A 58 -14.80 8.21 2.27
C PRO A 58 -14.05 8.26 0.93
N ALA A 59 -14.77 8.47 -0.17
CA ALA A 59 -14.17 8.56 -1.51
C ALA A 59 -13.07 9.63 -1.58
N GLU A 60 -13.30 10.79 -0.95
CA GLU A 60 -12.32 11.87 -0.88
C GLU A 60 -11.01 11.44 -0.19
N GLU A 61 -11.08 10.59 0.84
CA GLU A 61 -9.89 10.08 1.51
C GLU A 61 -9.18 9.02 0.67
N LEU A 62 -9.90 8.20 -0.09
CA LEU A 62 -9.29 7.28 -1.06
C LEU A 62 -8.54 8.07 -2.14
N ASP A 63 -9.12 9.15 -2.65
CA ASP A 63 -8.47 10.03 -3.64
C ASP A 63 -7.24 10.73 -3.05
N GLN A 64 -7.32 11.25 -1.82
CA GLN A 64 -6.17 11.83 -1.12
C GLN A 64 -5.05 10.81 -0.91
N ALA A 65 -5.38 9.58 -0.53
CA ALA A 65 -4.39 8.55 -0.26
C ALA A 65 -3.55 8.19 -1.49
N ARG A 66 -4.11 8.31 -2.70
CA ARG A 66 -3.39 8.10 -3.97
C ARG A 66 -2.26 9.11 -4.16
N GLU A 67 -2.37 10.28 -3.56
CA GLU A 67 -1.37 11.36 -3.59
C GLU A 67 -0.55 11.44 -2.28
N ALA A 68 -0.53 10.35 -1.49
CA ALA A 68 0.11 10.29 -0.17
C ALA A 68 -0.43 11.31 0.85
N GLU A 69 -1.70 11.70 0.72
CA GLU A 69 -2.40 12.59 1.65
C GLU A 69 -3.47 11.84 2.45
N SER A 70 -3.85 12.40 3.61
CA SER A 70 -4.90 11.85 4.48
C SER A 70 -5.36 12.92 5.48
N PRO A 71 -6.65 12.95 5.88
CA PRO A 71 -7.13 13.85 6.92
C PRO A 71 -6.54 13.50 8.30
N ASP A 72 -6.23 12.22 8.54
CA ASP A 72 -5.53 11.76 9.74
C ASP A 72 -4.01 11.99 9.60
N PRO A 73 -3.37 12.77 10.51
CA PRO A 73 -1.95 13.09 10.43
C PRO A 73 -1.02 11.87 10.48
N HIS A 74 -1.34 10.86 11.32
CA HIS A 74 -0.50 9.67 11.44
C HIS A 74 -0.54 8.84 10.15
N THR A 75 -1.73 8.57 9.61
CA THR A 75 -1.91 7.90 8.32
C THR A 75 -1.20 8.65 7.20
N ARG A 76 -1.26 9.99 7.18
CA ARG A 76 -0.53 10.82 6.20
C ARG A 76 0.97 10.61 6.31
N ALA A 77 1.52 10.57 7.51
CA ALA A 77 2.94 10.32 7.74
C ALA A 77 3.36 8.92 7.25
N VAL A 78 2.52 7.90 7.48
CA VAL A 78 2.73 6.53 6.95
C VAL A 78 2.79 6.53 5.42
N LEU A 79 1.84 7.21 4.74
CA LEU A 79 1.79 7.27 3.28
C LEU A 79 2.97 8.07 2.69
N ARG A 80 3.34 9.20 3.30
CA ARG A 80 4.49 10.00 2.86
C ARG A 80 5.82 9.28 3.07
N LEU A 81 5.95 8.50 4.16
CA LEU A 81 7.09 7.62 4.35
C LEU A 81 7.15 6.57 3.23
N ALA A 82 6.01 5.98 2.87
CA ALA A 82 5.95 5.01 1.77
C ALA A 82 6.35 5.64 0.43
N ASP A 83 5.87 6.84 0.13
CA ASP A 83 6.28 7.58 -1.07
C ASP A 83 7.80 7.80 -1.09
N ALA A 84 8.38 8.26 0.02
CA ALA A 84 9.82 8.45 0.14
C ALA A 84 10.61 7.14 -0.07
N VAL A 85 10.15 6.02 0.52
CA VAL A 85 10.75 4.70 0.31
C VAL A 85 10.70 4.31 -1.17
N MET A 86 9.57 4.47 -1.84
CA MET A 86 9.41 4.11 -3.25
C MET A 86 10.23 5.02 -4.18
N ALA A 87 10.18 6.33 -3.96
CA ALA A 87 10.90 7.34 -4.75
C ALA A 87 12.43 7.16 -4.65
N HIS A 88 12.94 6.87 -3.45
CA HIS A 88 14.37 6.71 -3.20
C HIS A 88 14.86 5.26 -3.21
N ARG A 89 13.98 4.30 -3.58
CA ARG A 89 14.29 2.86 -3.60
C ARG A 89 14.91 2.38 -2.28
N GLY A 90 14.30 2.79 -1.17
CA GLY A 90 14.72 2.47 0.20
C GLY A 90 15.85 3.33 0.78
N ARG A 91 16.48 4.21 -0.01
CA ARG A 91 17.51 5.15 0.49
C ARG A 91 16.87 6.44 0.99
N VAL A 92 16.01 6.30 1.99
CA VAL A 92 15.21 7.41 2.52
C VAL A 92 16.12 8.44 3.20
N PRO A 93 16.01 9.75 2.89
CA PRO A 93 16.73 10.79 3.61
C PRO A 93 16.36 10.83 5.09
N ASP A 94 17.33 11.09 5.98
CA ASP A 94 17.11 11.13 7.43
C ASP A 94 16.02 12.13 7.83
N GLU A 95 15.92 13.24 7.10
CA GLU A 95 14.89 14.27 7.27
C GLU A 95 13.47 13.69 7.13
N ARG A 96 13.23 12.82 6.13
CA ARG A 96 11.93 12.19 5.91
C ARG A 96 11.59 11.17 7.00
N LEU A 97 12.59 10.44 7.50
CA LEU A 97 12.41 9.55 8.65
C LEU A 97 12.12 10.33 9.93
N ALA A 98 12.78 11.47 10.13
CA ALA A 98 12.54 12.34 11.27
C ALA A 98 11.13 12.97 11.23
N GLU A 99 10.68 13.43 10.06
CA GLU A 99 9.32 13.93 9.83
C GLU A 99 8.28 12.86 10.20
N ALA A 100 8.41 11.63 9.68
CA ALA A 100 7.48 10.55 9.98
C ALA A 100 7.42 10.23 11.49
N ARG A 101 8.57 10.18 12.15
CA ARG A 101 8.65 9.94 13.61
C ARG A 101 8.03 11.06 14.43
N ALA A 102 8.16 12.31 13.99
CA ALA A 102 7.54 13.46 14.66
C ALA A 102 6.00 13.36 14.65
N ASP A 103 5.43 12.74 13.63
CA ASP A 103 3.99 12.45 13.50
C ASP A 103 3.58 11.10 14.12
N GLY A 104 4.48 10.46 14.88
CA GLY A 104 4.18 9.27 15.68
C GLY A 104 4.46 7.93 15.00
N VAL A 105 5.03 7.91 13.79
CA VAL A 105 5.40 6.65 13.13
C VAL A 105 6.54 5.97 13.90
N THR A 106 6.26 4.78 14.42
CA THR A 106 7.21 3.97 15.21
C THR A 106 8.18 3.20 14.33
N ASP A 107 9.32 2.77 14.88
CA ASP A 107 10.28 1.93 14.14
C ASP A 107 9.67 0.59 13.67
N ALA A 108 8.69 0.05 14.41
CA ALA A 108 7.93 -1.13 13.99
C ALA A 108 7.10 -0.83 12.72
N GLN A 109 6.38 0.30 12.71
CA GLN A 109 5.62 0.73 11.53
C GLN A 109 6.53 1.08 10.35
N VAL A 110 7.74 1.64 10.58
CA VAL A 110 8.73 1.84 9.50
C VAL A 110 9.08 0.52 8.83
N ALA A 111 9.34 -0.54 9.61
CA ALA A 111 9.62 -1.86 9.08
C ALA A 111 8.41 -2.45 8.32
N GLU A 112 7.21 -2.28 8.86
CA GLU A 112 5.97 -2.75 8.23
C GLU A 112 5.62 -1.99 6.94
N VAL A 113 5.88 -0.69 6.85
CA VAL A 113 5.70 0.09 5.61
C VAL A 113 6.53 -0.51 4.48
N VAL A 114 7.81 -0.82 4.74
CA VAL A 114 8.69 -1.45 3.74
C VAL A 114 8.16 -2.84 3.35
N ALA A 115 7.71 -3.63 4.33
CA ALA A 115 7.16 -4.97 4.07
C ALA A 115 5.85 -4.91 3.26
N HIS A 116 4.98 -3.94 3.53
CA HIS A 116 3.75 -3.70 2.77
C HIS A 116 4.03 -3.21 1.36
N ILE A 117 5.03 -2.34 1.16
CA ILE A 117 5.47 -1.96 -0.19
C ILE A 117 5.93 -3.21 -0.94
N ALA A 118 6.75 -4.07 -0.33
CA ALA A 118 7.20 -5.31 -0.97
C ALA A 118 6.03 -6.24 -1.33
N LEU A 119 5.09 -6.43 -0.42
CA LEU A 119 3.88 -7.23 -0.64
C LEU A 119 3.07 -6.71 -1.83
N ASN A 120 2.82 -5.39 -1.86
CA ASN A 120 2.03 -4.76 -2.91
C ASN A 120 2.79 -4.71 -4.24
N VAL A 121 4.09 -4.41 -4.26
CA VAL A 121 4.92 -4.49 -5.48
C VAL A 121 4.85 -5.88 -6.09
N LEU A 122 4.91 -6.94 -5.27
CA LEU A 122 4.78 -8.32 -5.75
C LEU A 122 3.42 -8.56 -6.43
N SER A 123 2.30 -8.17 -5.82
CA SER A 123 0.99 -8.33 -6.44
C SER A 123 0.81 -7.45 -7.68
N ASN A 124 1.33 -6.22 -7.65
CA ASN A 124 1.20 -5.26 -8.73
C ASN A 124 1.93 -5.74 -9.98
N TYR A 125 3.20 -6.12 -9.82
CA TYR A 125 4.00 -6.61 -10.94
C TYR A 125 3.50 -7.97 -11.43
N PHE A 126 2.99 -8.82 -10.54
CA PHE A 126 2.33 -10.05 -10.97
C PHE A 126 1.13 -9.75 -11.87
N ASN A 127 0.28 -8.77 -11.50
CA ASN A 127 -0.88 -8.40 -12.29
C ASN A 127 -0.52 -7.68 -13.59
N HIS A 128 0.57 -6.91 -13.64
CA HIS A 128 1.09 -6.38 -14.90
C HIS A 128 1.48 -7.49 -15.87
N VAL A 129 2.09 -8.58 -15.38
CA VAL A 129 2.50 -9.71 -16.22
C VAL A 129 1.33 -10.61 -16.58
N ALA A 130 0.38 -10.80 -15.66
CA ALA A 130 -0.74 -11.70 -15.84
C ALA A 130 -1.90 -11.10 -16.65
N GLU A 131 -1.98 -9.76 -16.72
CA GLU A 131 -3.04 -8.98 -17.40
C GLU A 131 -4.45 -9.55 -17.15
N PRO A 132 -4.87 -9.72 -15.88
CA PRO A 132 -6.19 -10.28 -15.59
C PRO A 132 -7.30 -9.32 -16.02
N ASP A 133 -8.44 -9.88 -16.43
CA ASP A 133 -9.67 -9.12 -16.57
C ASP A 133 -10.05 -8.47 -15.24
N LEU A 134 -10.65 -7.27 -15.28
CA LEU A 134 -11.09 -6.59 -14.08
C LEU A 134 -12.29 -7.30 -13.44
N ASP A 135 -12.12 -7.74 -12.18
CA ASP A 135 -13.19 -8.27 -11.34
C ASP A 135 -13.99 -7.17 -10.62
N PHE A 136 -13.53 -5.92 -10.72
CA PHE A 136 -14.02 -4.75 -9.97
C PHE A 136 -14.34 -3.60 -10.93
N PRO A 137 -15.16 -2.61 -10.52
CA PRO A 137 -15.39 -1.42 -11.33
C PRO A 137 -14.07 -0.72 -11.70
N GLU A 138 -13.97 -0.28 -12.95
CA GLU A 138 -12.82 0.50 -13.40
C GLU A 138 -12.77 1.85 -12.67
N VAL A 139 -11.55 2.29 -12.34
CA VAL A 139 -11.27 3.55 -11.66
C VAL A 139 -10.34 4.39 -12.54
N SER A 140 -10.54 5.71 -12.55
CA SER A 140 -9.64 6.63 -13.27
C SER A 140 -8.25 6.58 -12.65
N ARG A 141 -7.21 6.56 -13.50
CA ARG A 141 -5.80 6.58 -13.08
C ARG A 141 -5.32 7.98 -12.76
#